data_AF-A0A972PNF4-F1
#
_entry.id   AF-A0A972PNF4-F1
#
_cell.length_a   1.000
_cell.length_b   1.000
_cell.length_c   1.000
_cell.angle_alpha   90.00
_cell.angle_beta   90.00
_cell.angle_gamma   90.00
#
_symmetry.space_group_name_H-M   'P 1'
#
loop_
_entity.id
_entity.type
_entity.pdbx_description
1 polymer ?
#
loop_
_entity_poly.entity_id
_entity_poly.type
_entity_poly.pdbx_seq_one_letter_code
_entity_poly.pdbx_strand_id
1 'polypeptide(L)'
;MYYFEIEVLKRYFDHPEKYRITDSVIGGDILTRDEYYRSLSAEEADELTFSYLRYGKRQLSDRKVVISVIVHDLSKLPVKEQQYWYSYEIDSPNFSSDDKDFEKFIRRDFGAEIVDDEDPMMLLLDEIHKINQLDKKQPLFFKTENPHLFPPIINTKKGLSDACSELYKILGPDNLNQGFVAQILRKKLSFSDEDFINEKSKKKKSKMELFNMLLVYFQLNELNESLQELKDLRISADHKIINPEISTDDNLQLFRTLVQKLYENFRKLRIQLNKLLT
;
A
#
# COMPACT_ATOMS: atom_id res chain seq x y z
N MET A 1 12.01 -14.03 21.15
CA MET A 1 11.82 -12.91 20.21
C MET A 1 12.21 -11.64 20.92
N TYR A 2 12.77 -10.69 20.19
CA TYR A 2 12.97 -9.32 20.65
C TYR A 2 11.88 -8.42 20.03
N TYR A 3 11.62 -7.29 20.66
CA TYR A 3 10.60 -6.34 20.25
C TYR A 3 11.20 -4.96 20.03
N PHE A 4 10.74 -4.26 19.01
CA PHE A 4 11.33 -3.02 18.54
C PHE A 4 10.25 -2.01 18.18
N GLU A 5 10.58 -0.73 18.29
CA GLU A 5 9.76 0.34 17.72
C GLU A 5 9.60 0.16 16.20
N ILE A 6 8.43 0.50 15.65
CA ILE A 6 8.11 0.29 14.23
C ILE A 6 8.98 1.13 13.29
N GLU A 7 9.50 2.23 13.80
CA GLU A 7 10.43 3.16 13.18
C GLU A 7 11.69 2.47 12.65
N VAL A 8 12.11 1.34 13.24
CA VAL A 8 13.25 0.53 12.76
C VAL A 8 13.08 0.11 11.30
N LEU A 9 11.83 -0.06 10.84
CA LEU A 9 11.55 -0.48 9.47
C LEU A 9 11.78 0.65 8.44
N LYS A 10 11.72 1.91 8.87
CA LYS A 10 11.77 3.07 7.97
C LYS A 10 13.01 3.06 7.08
N ARG A 11 14.16 2.69 7.65
CA ARG A 11 15.43 2.61 6.91
C ARG A 11 15.36 1.64 5.73
N TYR A 12 14.59 0.57 5.84
CA TYR A 12 14.45 -0.41 4.75
C TYR A 12 13.49 0.10 3.68
N PHE A 13 12.34 0.65 4.07
CA PHE A 13 11.34 1.18 3.14
C PHE A 13 11.80 2.42 2.37
N ASP A 14 12.67 3.24 2.96
CA ASP A 14 13.26 4.41 2.29
C ASP A 14 14.31 4.01 1.23
N HIS A 15 14.75 2.75 1.20
CA HIS A 15 15.78 2.23 0.29
C HIS A 15 15.31 1.01 -0.55
N PRO A 16 14.25 1.16 -1.37
CA PRO A 16 13.74 0.07 -2.20
C PRO A 16 14.72 -0.38 -3.29
N GLU A 17 15.78 0.39 -3.57
CA GLU A 17 16.88 -0.01 -4.44
C GLU A 17 17.81 -1.05 -3.79
N LYS A 18 17.84 -1.13 -2.45
CA LYS A 18 18.69 -2.06 -1.69
C LYS A 18 17.91 -3.26 -1.17
N TYR A 19 16.68 -3.04 -0.76
CA TYR A 19 15.88 -4.04 -0.06
C TYR A 19 14.63 -4.41 -0.84
N ARG A 20 14.28 -5.69 -0.79
CA ARG A 20 12.94 -6.18 -1.10
C ARG A 20 12.23 -6.41 0.23
N ILE A 21 11.04 -5.86 0.35
CA ILE A 21 10.23 -5.94 1.56
C ILE A 21 8.87 -6.48 1.17
N THR A 22 8.40 -7.46 1.94
CA THR A 22 7.01 -7.89 1.93
C THR A 22 6.44 -7.53 3.29
N ASP A 23 5.37 -6.74 3.33
CA ASP A 23 4.77 -6.24 4.55
C ASP A 23 3.24 -6.41 4.49
N SER A 24 2.66 -6.84 5.60
CA SER A 24 1.23 -7.12 5.75
C SER A 24 0.70 -6.64 7.09
N VAL A 25 -0.56 -6.92 7.38
CA VAL A 25 -1.17 -6.67 8.69
C VAL A 25 -0.52 -7.49 9.82
N ILE A 26 -0.13 -8.74 9.57
CA ILE A 26 0.44 -9.65 10.60
C ILE A 26 1.96 -9.56 10.75
N GLY A 27 2.68 -9.07 9.74
CA GLY A 27 4.14 -9.07 9.72
C GLY A 27 4.71 -9.02 8.31
N GLY A 28 5.96 -9.40 8.17
CA GLY A 28 6.66 -9.31 6.89
C GLY A 28 8.06 -9.88 6.91
N ASP A 29 8.77 -9.61 5.83
CA ASP A 29 10.16 -9.97 5.66
C ASP A 29 10.95 -8.92 4.89
N ILE A 30 12.25 -8.90 5.17
CA ILE A 30 13.23 -8.03 4.56
C ILE A 30 14.36 -8.90 4.01
N LEU A 31 14.78 -8.62 2.78
CA LEU A 31 15.97 -9.21 2.18
C LEU A 31 16.72 -8.22 1.32
N THR A 32 18.04 -8.39 1.22
CA THR A 32 18.86 -7.65 0.27
C THR A 32 18.49 -8.06 -1.16
N ARG A 33 18.31 -7.08 -2.04
CA ARG A 33 18.09 -7.33 -3.47
C ARG A 33 19.32 -7.93 -4.14
N ASP A 34 19.10 -8.89 -5.03
CA ASP A 34 20.13 -9.47 -5.88
C ASP A 34 20.90 -8.40 -6.67
N GLU A 35 20.20 -7.39 -7.22
CA GLU A 35 20.84 -6.34 -8.00
C GLU A 35 21.80 -5.50 -7.15
N TYR A 36 21.41 -5.16 -5.92
CA TYR A 36 22.26 -4.43 -5.00
C TYR A 36 23.42 -5.30 -4.53
N TYR A 37 23.16 -6.55 -4.12
CA TYR A 37 24.20 -7.50 -3.74
C TYR A 37 25.29 -7.65 -4.81
N ARG A 38 24.88 -7.81 -6.08
CA ARG A 38 25.81 -7.97 -7.22
C ARG A 38 26.57 -6.69 -7.57
N SER A 39 26.13 -5.54 -7.06
CA SER A 39 26.82 -4.26 -7.28
C SER A 39 27.98 -4.02 -6.29
N LEU A 40 28.09 -4.86 -5.25
CA LEU A 40 29.08 -4.74 -4.19
C LEU A 40 30.32 -5.61 -4.46
N SER A 41 31.46 -5.21 -3.88
CA SER A 41 32.60 -6.11 -3.73
C SER A 41 32.29 -7.23 -2.73
N ALA A 42 33.11 -8.30 -2.72
CA ALA A 42 32.91 -9.42 -1.80
C ALA A 42 32.98 -8.99 -0.32
N GLU A 43 33.91 -8.10 0.02
CA GLU A 43 34.07 -7.57 1.39
C GLU A 43 32.85 -6.73 1.81
N GLU A 44 32.35 -5.87 0.92
CA GLU A 44 31.15 -5.07 1.19
C GLU A 44 29.89 -5.94 1.29
N ALA A 45 29.80 -7.01 0.51
CA ALA A 45 28.65 -7.91 0.55
C ALA A 45 28.50 -8.55 1.94
N ASP A 46 29.60 -9.04 2.54
CA ASP A 46 29.59 -9.64 3.88
C ASP A 46 29.24 -8.61 4.97
N GLU A 47 29.67 -7.35 4.81
CA GLU A 47 29.42 -6.30 5.81
C GLU A 47 28.04 -5.64 5.72
N LEU A 48 27.44 -5.58 4.52
CA LEU A 48 26.27 -4.73 4.25
C LEU A 48 25.00 -5.51 3.94
N THR A 49 25.10 -6.80 3.66
CA THR A 49 23.96 -7.57 3.15
C THR A 49 23.54 -8.68 4.11
N PHE A 50 22.29 -9.09 3.99
CA PHE A 50 21.74 -10.24 4.69
C PHE A 50 20.71 -10.92 3.80
N SER A 51 20.63 -12.24 3.94
CA SER A 51 19.76 -13.04 3.10
C SER A 51 18.28 -12.81 3.41
N TYR A 52 17.94 -12.74 4.70
CA TYR A 52 16.53 -12.76 5.10
C TYR A 52 16.34 -12.39 6.57
N LEU A 53 15.32 -11.58 6.85
CA LEU A 53 14.88 -11.20 8.19
C LEU A 53 13.35 -11.24 8.24
N ARG A 54 12.79 -12.14 9.06
CA ARG A 54 11.34 -12.15 9.32
C ARG A 54 10.99 -11.30 10.52
N TYR A 55 9.83 -10.67 10.43
CA TYR A 55 9.26 -9.95 11.54
C TYR A 55 7.74 -10.11 11.63
N GLY A 56 7.22 -10.08 12.85
CA GLY A 56 5.78 -10.02 13.14
C GLY A 56 5.39 -8.65 13.65
N LYS A 57 4.14 -8.24 13.42
CA LYS A 57 3.56 -7.03 14.03
C LYS A 57 2.79 -7.44 15.28
N ARG A 58 3.06 -6.78 16.40
CA ARG A 58 2.41 -7.06 17.68
C ARG A 58 1.87 -5.79 18.30
N GLN A 59 0.68 -5.87 18.89
CA GLN A 59 0.01 -4.75 19.52
C GLN A 59 0.34 -4.65 21.01
N LEU A 60 0.67 -3.44 21.45
CA LEU A 60 0.79 -3.06 22.85
C LEU A 60 -0.57 -2.75 23.47
N SER A 61 -0.65 -2.69 24.80
CA SER A 61 -1.89 -2.38 25.54
C SER A 61 -2.50 -1.02 25.17
N ASP A 62 -1.66 -0.07 24.73
CA ASP A 62 -2.05 1.26 24.27
C ASP A 62 -2.42 1.31 22.77
N ARG A 63 -2.58 0.13 22.15
CA ARG A 63 -2.86 -0.09 20.72
C ARG A 63 -1.74 0.22 19.74
N LYS A 64 -0.57 0.67 20.20
CA LYS A 64 0.58 0.85 19.31
C LYS A 64 1.06 -0.49 18.75
N VAL A 65 1.50 -0.47 17.50
CA VAL A 65 2.11 -1.64 16.86
C VAL A 65 3.62 -1.57 17.04
N VAL A 66 4.21 -2.68 17.47
CA VAL A 66 5.65 -2.90 17.59
C VAL A 66 6.06 -4.06 16.69
N ILE A 67 7.36 -4.16 16.40
CA ILE A 67 7.94 -5.18 15.55
C ILE A 67 8.57 -6.25 16.41
N SER A 68 8.18 -7.50 16.17
CA SER A 68 8.76 -8.68 16.79
C SER A 68 9.72 -9.35 15.82
N VAL A 69 10.91 -9.73 16.29
CA VAL A 69 11.92 -10.40 15.46
C VAL A 69 12.38 -11.69 16.11
N ILE A 70 12.58 -12.71 15.29
CA ILE A 70 13.15 -14.00 15.69
C ILE A 70 14.63 -13.79 16.00
N VAL A 71 15.06 -14.15 17.22
CA VAL A 71 16.45 -13.94 17.71
C VAL A 71 17.49 -14.52 16.74
N HIS A 72 17.20 -15.71 16.22
CA HIS A 72 18.06 -16.36 15.24
C HIS A 72 18.22 -15.53 13.95
N ASP A 73 17.15 -14.94 13.43
CA ASP A 73 17.23 -14.12 12.21
C ASP A 73 17.97 -12.81 12.50
N LEU A 74 17.74 -12.19 13.67
CA LEU A 74 18.47 -11.00 14.12
C LEU A 74 19.98 -11.26 14.24
N SER A 75 20.37 -12.42 14.78
CA SER A 75 21.78 -12.81 14.95
C SER A 75 22.55 -13.02 13.64
N LYS A 76 21.82 -13.21 12.52
CA LYS A 76 22.40 -13.36 11.18
C LYS A 76 22.61 -12.04 10.46
N LEU A 77 22.12 -10.93 11.00
CA LEU A 77 22.36 -9.62 10.42
C LEU A 77 23.83 -9.21 10.60
N PRO A 78 24.40 -8.39 9.70
CA PRO A 78 25.69 -7.75 9.95
C PRO A 78 25.71 -6.96 11.26
N VAL A 79 26.89 -6.82 11.87
CA VAL A 79 27.03 -6.17 13.20
C VAL A 79 26.43 -4.77 13.23
N LYS A 80 26.63 -3.97 12.17
CA LYS A 80 26.06 -2.62 12.06
C LYS A 80 24.53 -2.64 12.00
N GLU A 81 23.95 -3.65 11.37
CA GLU A 81 22.50 -3.84 11.32
C GLU A 81 21.97 -4.29 12.69
N GLN A 82 22.63 -5.22 13.38
CA GLN A 82 22.25 -5.59 14.75
C GLN A 82 22.26 -4.39 15.70
N GLN A 83 23.29 -3.53 15.62
CA GLN A 83 23.39 -2.30 16.41
C GLN A 83 22.28 -1.31 16.08
N TYR A 84 21.94 -1.17 14.80
CA TYR A 84 20.81 -0.34 14.37
C TYR A 84 19.51 -0.84 15.00
N TRP A 85 19.20 -2.13 14.91
CA TRP A 85 18.03 -2.73 15.55
C TRP A 85 18.03 -2.53 17.07
N TYR A 86 19.17 -2.75 17.72
CA TYR A 86 19.32 -2.58 19.18
C TYR A 86 18.93 -1.16 19.65
N SER A 87 19.19 -0.12 18.84
CA SER A 87 18.80 1.25 19.20
C SER A 87 17.29 1.52 19.25
N TYR A 88 16.46 0.59 18.75
CA TYR A 88 14.99 0.64 18.80
C TYR A 88 14.39 -0.45 19.70
N GLU A 89 15.22 -1.19 20.45
CA GLU A 89 14.74 -2.30 21.29
C GLU A 89 13.83 -1.80 22.42
N ILE A 90 12.78 -2.57 22.71
CA ILE A 90 11.85 -2.33 23.81
C ILE A 90 12.11 -3.40 24.88
N ASP A 91 12.73 -3.00 25.98
CA ASP A 91 13.15 -3.90 27.06
C ASP A 91 11.97 -4.55 27.83
N SER A 92 10.81 -3.87 27.91
CA SER A 92 9.67 -4.33 28.71
C SER A 92 8.32 -3.91 28.09
N PRO A 93 7.97 -4.50 26.93
CA PRO A 93 6.73 -4.17 26.23
C PRO A 93 5.50 -4.65 27.00
N ASN A 94 4.51 -3.79 27.17
CA ASN A 94 3.21 -4.15 27.73
C ASN A 94 2.23 -4.53 26.59
N PHE A 95 1.99 -5.82 26.39
CA PHE A 95 1.22 -6.31 25.25
C PHE A 95 -0.29 -6.24 25.45
N SER A 96 -1.03 -6.12 24.34
CA SER A 96 -2.46 -6.41 24.32
C SER A 96 -2.70 -7.87 24.70
N SER A 97 -3.81 -8.12 25.40
CA SER A 97 -4.27 -9.49 25.73
C SER A 97 -5.05 -10.15 24.59
N ASP A 98 -5.55 -9.36 23.64
CA ASP A 98 -6.24 -9.82 22.44
C ASP A 98 -5.51 -9.24 21.22
N ASP A 99 -4.68 -10.07 20.58
CA ASP A 99 -3.91 -9.73 19.39
C ASP A 99 -3.92 -10.92 18.42
N LYS A 100 -5.03 -11.04 17.70
CA LYS A 100 -5.28 -12.14 16.75
C LYS A 100 -4.32 -12.13 15.57
N ASP A 101 -3.87 -10.95 15.16
CA ASP A 101 -2.94 -10.80 14.04
C ASP A 101 -1.55 -11.32 14.41
N PHE A 102 -1.09 -11.05 15.64
CA PHE A 102 0.14 -11.66 16.13
C PHE A 102 0.01 -13.17 16.35
N GLU A 103 -1.15 -13.66 16.80
CA GLU A 103 -1.38 -15.11 16.90
C GLU A 103 -1.27 -15.81 15.54
N LYS A 104 -1.82 -15.20 14.47
CA LYS A 104 -1.65 -15.68 13.09
C LYS A 104 -0.18 -15.73 12.69
N PHE A 105 0.60 -14.71 13.01
CA PHE A 105 2.05 -14.70 12.76
C PHE A 105 2.74 -15.89 13.46
N ILE A 106 2.44 -16.14 14.74
CA ILE A 106 3.02 -17.28 15.48
C ILE A 106 2.65 -18.61 14.81
N ARG A 107 1.38 -18.82 14.47
CA ARG A 107 0.92 -20.06 13.82
C ARG A 107 1.58 -20.28 12.46
N ARG A 108 1.74 -19.22 11.67
CA ARG A 108 2.41 -19.29 10.36
C ARG A 108 3.90 -19.59 10.50
N ASP A 109 4.62 -18.78 11.28
CA ASP A 109 6.09 -18.78 11.28
C ASP A 109 6.72 -19.80 12.23
N PHE A 110 6.00 -20.22 13.28
CA PHE A 110 6.45 -21.23 14.24
C PHE A 110 5.61 -22.52 14.18
N GLY A 111 4.33 -22.42 13.87
CA GLY A 111 3.43 -23.57 13.71
C GLY A 111 3.45 -24.21 12.32
N ALA A 112 4.09 -23.56 11.33
CA ALA A 112 4.08 -23.95 9.92
C ALA A 112 2.66 -24.12 9.34
N GLU A 113 1.69 -23.38 9.89
CA GLU A 113 0.32 -23.40 9.40
C GLU A 113 0.15 -22.49 8.18
N ILE A 114 -0.70 -22.92 7.24
CA ILE A 114 -1.17 -22.05 6.16
C ILE A 114 -2.26 -21.17 6.76
N VAL A 115 -1.92 -19.91 6.99
CA VAL A 115 -2.84 -18.92 7.57
C VAL A 115 -3.18 -17.89 6.50
N ASP A 116 -4.47 -17.72 6.24
CA ASP A 116 -4.95 -16.69 5.33
C ASP A 116 -4.74 -15.30 5.95
N ASP A 117 -4.05 -14.45 5.19
CA ASP A 117 -3.77 -13.06 5.53
C ASP A 117 -4.55 -12.15 4.57
N GLU A 118 -5.66 -11.59 5.07
CA GLU A 118 -6.51 -10.68 4.32
C GLU A 118 -5.96 -9.25 4.38
N ASP A 119 -4.78 -9.03 3.79
CA ASP A 119 -4.20 -7.70 3.72
C ASP A 119 -4.95 -6.83 2.67
N PRO A 120 -5.56 -5.70 3.08
CA PRO A 120 -6.35 -4.88 2.17
C PRO A 120 -5.54 -4.31 0.99
N MET A 121 -4.25 -4.01 1.19
CA MET A 121 -3.39 -3.48 0.13
C MET A 121 -3.12 -4.53 -0.93
N MET A 122 -2.77 -5.76 -0.52
CA MET A 122 -2.60 -6.88 -1.45
C MET A 122 -3.89 -7.17 -2.23
N LEU A 123 -5.04 -7.21 -1.54
CA LEU A 123 -6.35 -7.42 -2.17
C LEU A 123 -6.68 -6.34 -3.20
N LEU A 124 -6.42 -5.07 -2.88
CA LEU A 124 -6.64 -3.96 -3.80
C LEU A 124 -5.75 -4.05 -5.04
N LEU A 125 -4.44 -4.26 -4.87
CA LEU A 125 -3.49 -4.31 -6.00
C LEU A 125 -3.77 -5.51 -6.93
N ASP A 126 -4.10 -6.67 -6.37
CA ASP A 126 -4.55 -7.83 -7.15
C ASP A 126 -5.85 -7.54 -7.90
N GLU A 127 -6.78 -6.80 -7.30
CA GLU A 127 -8.02 -6.39 -7.97
C GLU A 127 -7.76 -5.43 -9.15
N ILE A 128 -6.82 -4.48 -9.00
CA ILE A 128 -6.37 -3.62 -10.12
C ILE A 128 -5.71 -4.48 -11.22
N HIS A 129 -4.90 -5.47 -10.85
CA HIS A 129 -4.32 -6.41 -11.81
C HIS A 129 -5.41 -7.16 -12.57
N LYS A 130 -6.40 -7.71 -11.88
CA LYS A 130 -7.55 -8.40 -12.49
C LYS A 130 -8.35 -7.51 -13.44
N ILE A 131 -8.55 -6.24 -13.11
CA ILE A 131 -9.20 -5.27 -14.00
C ILE A 131 -8.39 -5.10 -15.29
N ASN A 132 -7.07 -4.95 -15.19
CA ASN A 132 -6.19 -4.83 -16.35
C ASN A 132 -6.17 -6.10 -17.22
N GLN A 133 -6.40 -7.28 -16.63
CA GLN A 133 -6.49 -8.54 -17.37
C GLN A 133 -7.79 -8.69 -18.19
N LEU A 134 -8.81 -7.85 -17.96
CA LEU A 134 -10.05 -7.87 -18.76
C LEU A 134 -9.80 -7.51 -20.23
N ASP A 135 -8.82 -6.63 -20.51
CA ASP A 135 -8.30 -6.38 -21.85
C ASP A 135 -6.78 -6.25 -21.79
N LYS A 136 -6.08 -7.38 -22.05
CA LYS A 136 -4.61 -7.45 -22.05
C LYS A 136 -3.94 -6.48 -23.02
N LYS A 137 -4.65 -6.01 -24.06
CA LYS A 137 -4.09 -5.08 -25.05
C LYS A 137 -4.25 -3.63 -24.62
N GLN A 138 -5.27 -3.33 -23.81
CA GLN A 138 -5.58 -1.99 -23.35
C GLN A 138 -5.91 -2.01 -21.85
N PRO A 139 -4.90 -2.05 -20.97
CA PRO A 139 -5.14 -2.02 -19.53
C PRO A 139 -5.80 -0.69 -19.13
N LEU A 140 -6.67 -0.73 -18.11
CA LEU A 140 -7.30 0.47 -17.57
C LEU A 140 -6.29 1.35 -16.84
N PHE A 141 -5.35 0.73 -16.12
CA PHE A 141 -4.28 1.38 -15.39
C PHE A 141 -2.92 0.93 -15.94
N PHE A 142 -2.02 1.86 -16.25
CA PHE A 142 -0.73 1.50 -16.87
C PHE A 142 0.23 0.80 -15.90
N LYS A 143 0.20 1.19 -14.62
CA LYS A 143 1.05 0.66 -13.55
C LYS A 143 0.17 -0.07 -12.53
N THR A 144 0.68 -1.18 -12.00
CA THR A 144 0.02 -1.92 -10.90
C THR A 144 0.92 -2.04 -9.67
N GLU A 145 2.14 -1.52 -9.76
CA GLU A 145 3.17 -1.62 -8.74
C GLU A 145 3.78 -0.24 -8.51
N ASN A 146 4.10 0.05 -7.24
CA ASN A 146 4.86 1.21 -6.83
C ASN A 146 5.79 0.79 -5.69
N PRO A 147 7.13 0.78 -5.87
CA PRO A 147 8.07 0.35 -4.83
C PRO A 147 8.02 1.18 -3.54
N HIS A 148 7.49 2.41 -3.61
CA HIS A 148 7.35 3.30 -2.47
C HIS A 148 5.95 3.23 -1.83
N LEU A 149 5.06 2.37 -2.32
CA LEU A 149 3.73 2.22 -1.75
C LEU A 149 3.76 1.25 -0.56
N PHE A 150 3.65 1.82 0.63
CA PHE A 150 3.53 1.07 1.88
C PHE A 150 2.57 1.79 2.84
N PRO A 151 1.93 1.07 3.78
CA PRO A 151 1.13 1.71 4.83
C PRO A 151 1.98 2.67 5.68
N PRO A 152 1.37 3.65 6.37
CA PRO A 152 2.11 4.56 7.24
C PRO A 152 2.94 3.80 8.29
N ILE A 153 4.27 3.84 8.19
CA ILE A 153 5.19 3.21 9.15
C ILE A 153 5.13 3.96 10.47
N ILE A 154 5.28 5.29 10.40
CA ILE A 154 5.15 6.19 11.54
C ILE A 154 3.72 6.72 11.54
N ASN A 155 2.98 6.49 12.63
CA ASN A 155 1.59 6.87 12.79
C ASN A 155 1.42 8.40 12.93
N THR A 156 1.63 9.13 11.84
CA THR A 156 1.50 10.59 11.75
C THR A 156 0.63 10.96 10.55
N LYS A 157 0.06 12.17 10.57
CA LYS A 157 -0.68 12.72 9.43
C LYS A 157 0.19 12.81 8.17
N LYS A 158 1.49 13.12 8.33
CA LYS A 158 2.43 13.12 7.22
C LYS A 158 2.60 11.71 6.64
N GLY A 159 2.83 10.71 7.50
CA GLY A 159 2.92 9.31 7.06
C GLY A 159 1.67 8.84 6.30
N LEU A 160 0.48 9.24 6.75
CA LEU A 160 -0.78 9.01 6.03
C LEU A 160 -0.81 9.69 4.66
N SER A 161 -0.45 10.98 4.62
CA SER A 161 -0.45 11.78 3.38
C SER A 161 0.54 11.22 2.35
N ASP A 162 1.71 10.77 2.80
CA ASP A 162 2.74 10.15 1.97
C ASP A 162 2.24 8.81 1.41
N ALA A 163 1.69 7.93 2.26
CA ALA A 163 1.11 6.65 1.82
C ALA A 163 -0.06 6.84 0.82
N CYS A 164 -0.97 7.78 1.11
CA CYS A 164 -2.06 8.16 0.20
C CYS A 164 -1.53 8.75 -1.11
N SER A 165 -0.43 9.50 -1.09
CA SER A 165 0.21 10.02 -2.30
C SER A 165 0.72 8.90 -3.20
N GLU A 166 1.41 7.92 -2.62
CA GLU A 166 1.94 6.78 -3.36
C GLU A 166 0.83 5.86 -3.89
N LEU A 167 -0.27 5.69 -3.14
CA LEU A 167 -1.45 4.96 -3.60
C LEU A 167 -2.18 5.69 -4.74
N TYR A 168 -2.28 7.02 -4.64
CA TYR A 168 -2.91 7.84 -5.68
C TYR A 168 -2.11 7.83 -7.00
N LYS A 169 -0.80 7.56 -6.98
CA LYS A 169 -0.03 7.32 -8.22
C LYS A 169 -0.45 6.04 -8.94
N ILE A 170 -1.02 5.06 -8.25
CA ILE A 170 -1.58 3.83 -8.84
C ILE A 170 -3.02 4.04 -9.30
N LEU A 171 -3.86 4.67 -8.48
CA LEU A 171 -5.31 4.74 -8.72
C LEU A 171 -5.77 6.04 -9.40
N GLY A 172 -4.91 7.05 -9.42
CA GLY A 172 -5.24 8.40 -9.88
C GLY A 172 -5.18 8.57 -11.41
N PRO A 173 -5.50 9.79 -11.88
CA PRO A 173 -5.62 10.09 -13.31
C PRO A 173 -4.37 9.82 -14.11
N ASP A 174 -3.19 10.07 -13.54
CA ASP A 174 -1.93 9.98 -14.29
C ASP A 174 -1.69 8.55 -14.79
N ASN A 175 -2.13 7.56 -14.01
CA ASN A 175 -2.03 6.15 -14.35
C ASN A 175 -3.21 5.62 -15.18
N LEU A 176 -4.29 6.38 -15.30
CA LEU A 176 -5.49 5.97 -16.03
C LEU A 176 -5.28 6.05 -17.54
N ASN A 177 -5.69 5.00 -18.25
CA ASN A 177 -5.72 4.92 -19.70
C ASN A 177 -6.98 5.61 -20.26
N GLN A 178 -6.85 6.91 -20.52
CA GLN A 178 -7.93 7.73 -21.09
C GLN A 178 -8.48 7.18 -22.41
N GLY A 179 -7.61 6.62 -23.26
CA GLY A 179 -8.00 6.07 -24.56
C GLY A 179 -8.94 4.89 -24.41
N PHE A 180 -8.62 3.98 -23.47
CA PHE A 180 -9.46 2.83 -23.16
C PHE A 180 -10.82 3.25 -22.57
N VAL A 181 -10.82 4.18 -21.61
CA VAL A 181 -12.07 4.70 -21.02
C VAL A 181 -12.95 5.36 -22.08
N ALA A 182 -12.39 6.23 -22.92
CA ALA A 182 -13.11 6.88 -24.01
C ALA A 182 -13.63 5.85 -25.04
N GLN A 183 -12.87 4.79 -25.31
CA GLN A 183 -13.29 3.71 -26.19
C GLN A 183 -14.51 2.97 -25.64
N ILE A 184 -14.52 2.64 -24.34
CA ILE A 184 -15.67 2.00 -23.69
C ILE A 184 -16.90 2.91 -23.79
N LEU A 185 -16.77 4.18 -23.37
CA LEU A 185 -17.86 5.15 -23.41
C LEU A 185 -18.47 5.28 -24.81
N ARG A 186 -17.64 5.39 -25.86
CA ARG A 186 -18.14 5.49 -27.25
C ARG A 186 -18.73 4.19 -27.77
N LYS A 187 -17.95 3.11 -27.74
CA LYS A 187 -18.27 1.88 -28.49
C LYS A 187 -19.25 0.97 -27.77
N LYS A 188 -19.25 0.99 -26.43
CA LYS A 188 -20.08 0.10 -25.61
C LYS A 188 -21.28 0.82 -25.01
N LEU A 189 -21.14 2.13 -24.74
CA LEU A 189 -22.15 2.92 -24.04
C LEU A 189 -22.77 4.04 -24.90
N SER A 190 -22.42 4.12 -26.19
CA SER A 190 -23.00 5.04 -27.17
C SER A 190 -22.88 6.54 -26.86
N PHE A 191 -21.87 6.94 -26.07
CA PHE A 191 -21.56 8.37 -25.89
C PHE A 191 -20.98 8.98 -27.17
N SER A 192 -21.35 10.22 -27.44
CA SER A 192 -20.87 11.04 -28.55
C SER A 192 -19.60 11.83 -28.19
N ASP A 193 -18.92 12.39 -29.19
CA ASP A 193 -17.76 13.27 -28.93
C ASP A 193 -18.15 14.60 -28.27
N GLU A 194 -19.40 15.03 -28.43
CA GLU A 194 -19.94 16.23 -27.77
C GLU A 194 -20.03 16.02 -26.26
N ASP A 195 -20.37 14.81 -25.81
CA ASP A 195 -20.41 14.44 -24.40
C ASP A 195 -19.05 14.52 -23.72
N PHE A 196 -17.94 14.52 -24.48
CA PHE A 196 -16.58 14.61 -23.96
C PHE A 196 -16.09 16.05 -23.84
N ILE A 197 -16.95 17.03 -24.12
CA ILE A 197 -16.67 18.45 -23.94
C ILE A 197 -17.37 18.95 -22.67
N ASN A 198 -16.65 19.69 -21.83
CA ASN A 198 -17.25 20.32 -20.68
C ASN A 198 -18.11 21.52 -21.12
N GLU A 199 -19.38 21.52 -20.77
CA GLU A 199 -20.35 22.53 -21.22
C GLU A 199 -19.96 23.96 -20.85
N LYS A 200 -19.37 24.14 -19.65
CA LYS A 200 -18.99 25.45 -19.10
C LYS A 200 -17.66 25.94 -19.65
N SER A 201 -16.63 25.09 -19.62
CA SER A 201 -15.27 25.51 -20.03
C SER A 201 -15.01 25.38 -21.52
N LYS A 202 -15.88 24.66 -22.26
CA LYS A 202 -15.72 24.27 -23.67
C LYS A 202 -14.42 23.49 -23.96
N LYS A 203 -13.75 22.99 -22.91
CA LYS A 203 -12.55 22.16 -23.02
C LYS A 203 -12.92 20.68 -23.00
N LYS A 204 -12.04 19.84 -23.55
CA LYS A 204 -12.15 18.38 -23.41
C LYS A 204 -12.13 17.97 -21.94
N LYS A 205 -12.96 17.00 -21.57
CA LYS A 205 -12.96 16.39 -20.25
C LYS A 205 -11.61 15.74 -19.94
N SER A 206 -11.15 15.94 -18.72
CA SER A 206 -9.96 15.30 -18.16
C SER A 206 -10.13 13.79 -18.01
N LYS A 207 -9.02 13.10 -17.73
CA LYS A 207 -9.02 11.65 -17.48
C LYS A 207 -10.00 11.24 -16.37
N MET A 208 -9.99 11.97 -15.25
CA MET A 208 -10.93 11.70 -14.14
C MET A 208 -12.36 12.03 -14.50
N GLU A 209 -12.63 13.09 -15.26
CA GLU A 209 -14.01 13.40 -15.67
C GLU A 209 -14.59 12.30 -16.57
N LEU A 210 -13.79 11.77 -17.52
CA LEU A 210 -14.21 10.63 -18.34
C LEU A 210 -14.39 9.36 -17.50
N PHE A 211 -13.50 9.11 -16.55
CA PHE A 211 -13.65 7.97 -15.65
C PHE A 211 -14.91 8.10 -14.80
N ASN A 212 -15.20 9.29 -14.27
CA ASN A 212 -16.39 9.54 -13.48
C ASN A 212 -17.66 9.34 -14.33
N MET A 213 -17.67 9.70 -15.62
CA MET A 213 -18.80 9.36 -16.51
C MET A 213 -19.05 7.84 -16.56
N LEU A 214 -17.98 7.04 -16.65
CA LEU A 214 -18.08 5.58 -16.62
C LEU A 214 -18.60 5.07 -15.27
N LEU A 215 -18.11 5.63 -14.16
CA LEU A 215 -18.56 5.26 -12.81
C LEU A 215 -20.04 5.60 -12.59
N VAL A 216 -20.48 6.78 -13.02
CA VAL A 216 -21.89 7.21 -12.95
C VAL A 216 -22.78 6.28 -13.77
N TYR A 217 -22.36 5.90 -14.98
CA TYR A 217 -23.10 4.94 -15.80
C TYR A 217 -23.29 3.60 -15.09
N PHE A 218 -22.24 3.10 -14.42
CA PHE A 218 -22.31 1.86 -13.62
C PHE A 218 -22.93 2.04 -12.23
N GLN A 219 -23.38 3.23 -11.86
CA GLN A 219 -23.90 3.57 -10.53
C GLN A 219 -22.88 3.31 -9.40
N LEU A 220 -21.59 3.55 -9.66
CA LEU A 220 -20.48 3.36 -8.74
C LEU A 220 -20.00 4.68 -8.12
N ASN A 221 -20.94 5.50 -7.64
CA ASN A 221 -20.62 6.80 -7.02
C ASN A 221 -19.69 6.66 -5.81
N GLU A 222 -19.84 5.59 -5.04
CA GLU A 222 -19.00 5.26 -3.87
C GLU A 222 -17.51 5.12 -4.25
N LEU A 223 -17.19 4.62 -5.46
CA LEU A 223 -15.80 4.54 -5.93
C LEU A 223 -15.24 5.94 -6.19
N ASN A 224 -16.04 6.81 -6.81
CA ASN A 224 -15.64 8.19 -7.05
C ASN A 224 -15.42 8.94 -5.72
N GLU A 225 -16.30 8.74 -4.74
CA GLU A 225 -16.15 9.29 -3.38
C GLU A 225 -14.90 8.77 -2.69
N SER A 226 -14.60 7.48 -2.78
CA SER A 226 -13.39 6.87 -2.19
C SER A 226 -12.11 7.41 -2.83
N LEU A 227 -12.11 7.63 -4.14
CA LEU A 227 -10.98 8.24 -4.86
C LEU A 227 -10.81 9.72 -4.50
N GLN A 228 -11.91 10.43 -4.25
CA GLN A 228 -11.88 11.81 -3.78
C GLN A 228 -11.36 11.89 -2.34
N GLU A 229 -11.79 10.99 -1.46
CA GLU A 229 -11.27 10.86 -0.09
C GLU A 229 -9.75 10.60 -0.09
N LEU A 230 -9.28 9.67 -0.93
CA LEU A 230 -7.85 9.40 -1.13
C LEU A 230 -7.09 10.66 -1.58
N LYS A 231 -7.65 11.40 -2.54
CA LYS A 231 -7.07 12.64 -3.05
C LYS A 231 -6.98 13.71 -1.96
N ASP A 232 -8.03 13.85 -1.14
CA ASP A 232 -8.10 14.86 -0.08
C ASP A 232 -7.11 14.55 1.06
N LEU A 233 -6.99 13.28 1.44
CA LEU A 233 -5.99 12.83 2.42
C LEU A 233 -4.56 13.06 1.92
N ARG A 234 -4.30 12.83 0.63
CA ARG A 234 -3.01 13.11 -0.01
C ARG A 234 -2.58 14.59 0.09
N ILE A 235 -3.50 15.54 0.00
CA ILE A 235 -3.19 16.99 0.03
C ILE A 235 -3.33 17.59 1.43
N SER A 236 -3.77 16.80 2.41
CA SER A 236 -4.08 17.29 3.75
C SER A 236 -2.86 17.78 4.54
N ALA A 237 -1.67 17.25 4.26
CA ALA A 237 -0.41 17.68 4.87
C ALA A 237 0.11 19.02 4.32
N ASP A 238 -0.15 19.33 3.05
CA ASP A 238 0.31 20.58 2.40
C ASP A 238 -0.48 21.81 2.85
N HIS A 239 -1.71 21.61 3.35
CA HIS A 239 -2.65 22.68 3.68
C HIS A 239 -2.84 22.95 5.18
N LYS A 240 -2.17 22.20 6.05
CA LYS A 240 -2.20 22.44 7.51
C LYS A 240 -0.79 22.74 8.00
N ILE A 241 -0.59 23.93 8.56
CA ILE A 241 0.54 24.18 9.45
C ILE A 241 0.41 23.16 10.58
N ILE A 242 1.22 22.11 10.54
CA ILE A 242 1.18 21.03 11.52
C ILE A 242 1.79 21.60 12.79
N ASN A 243 0.96 22.10 13.71
CA ASN A 243 1.35 22.07 15.12
C ASN A 243 1.72 20.62 15.43
N PRO A 244 2.90 20.35 16.03
CA PRO A 244 3.35 19.01 16.38
C PRO A 244 2.55 18.49 17.58
N GLU A 245 1.23 18.42 17.44
CA GLU A 245 0.39 17.62 18.32
C GLU A 245 0.46 16.19 17.79
N ILE A 246 0.94 15.29 18.65
CA ILE A 246 0.79 13.85 18.46
C ILE A 246 -0.70 13.60 18.40
N SER A 247 -1.22 13.47 17.18
CA SER A 247 -2.62 13.15 16.94
C SER A 247 -2.90 11.78 17.56
N THR A 248 -3.94 11.70 18.37
CA THR A 248 -4.48 10.45 18.92
C THR A 248 -5.20 9.61 17.86
N ASP A 249 -5.22 10.06 16.61
CA ASP A 249 -5.86 9.37 15.50
C ASP A 249 -4.98 8.21 15.05
N ASP A 250 -5.60 7.04 14.90
CA ASP A 250 -4.95 5.86 14.32
C ASP A 250 -4.92 6.01 12.79
N ASN A 251 -3.89 6.69 12.29
CA ASN A 251 -3.73 6.96 10.86
C ASN A 251 -3.46 5.68 10.06
N LEU A 252 -2.83 4.67 10.67
CA LEU A 252 -2.65 3.37 10.03
C LEU A 252 -4.00 2.69 9.83
N GLN A 253 -4.86 2.68 10.84
CA GLN A 253 -6.21 2.12 10.73
C GLN A 253 -7.08 2.90 9.73
N LEU A 254 -6.96 4.24 9.72
CA LEU A 254 -7.63 5.08 8.73
C LEU A 254 -7.20 4.72 7.30
N PHE A 255 -5.89 4.57 7.05
CA PHE A 255 -5.37 4.14 5.76
C PHE A 255 -5.91 2.75 5.36
N ARG A 256 -5.85 1.76 6.27
CA ARG A 256 -6.36 0.40 6.01
C ARG A 256 -7.85 0.40 5.67
N THR A 257 -8.64 1.18 6.40
CA THR A 257 -10.09 1.31 6.15
C THR A 257 -10.38 1.91 4.77
N LEU A 258 -9.64 2.96 4.38
CA LEU A 258 -9.75 3.54 3.05
C LEU A 258 -9.39 2.53 1.95
N VAL A 259 -8.29 1.79 2.13
CA VAL A 259 -7.83 0.77 1.18
C VAL A 259 -8.86 -0.34 1.03
N GLN A 260 -9.44 -0.82 2.12
CA GLN A 260 -10.51 -1.82 2.10
C GLN A 260 -11.73 -1.33 1.31
N LYS A 261 -12.17 -0.08 1.57
CA LYS A 261 -13.28 0.56 0.85
C LYS A 261 -12.97 0.68 -0.65
N LEU A 262 -11.74 1.06 -1.00
CA LEU A 262 -11.28 1.11 -2.39
C LEU A 262 -11.31 -0.29 -3.03
N TYR A 263 -10.79 -1.31 -2.35
CA TYR A 263 -10.83 -2.70 -2.84
C TYR A 263 -12.24 -3.15 -3.18
N GLU A 264 -13.20 -3.00 -2.27
CA GLU A 264 -14.59 -3.39 -2.49
C GLU A 264 -15.21 -2.66 -3.69
N ASN A 265 -14.93 -1.37 -3.83
CA ASN A 265 -15.45 -0.55 -4.91
C ASN A 265 -14.80 -0.86 -6.26
N PHE A 266 -13.50 -1.12 -6.31
CA PHE A 266 -12.81 -1.60 -7.51
C PHE A 266 -13.27 -2.99 -7.91
N ARG A 267 -13.59 -3.85 -6.95
CA ARG A 267 -14.19 -5.16 -7.24
C ARG A 267 -15.56 -5.04 -7.92
N LYS A 268 -16.41 -4.11 -7.46
CA LYS A 268 -17.68 -3.78 -8.13
C LYS A 268 -17.42 -3.28 -9.56
N LEU A 269 -16.43 -2.39 -9.76
CA LEU A 269 -16.04 -1.91 -11.09
C LEU A 269 -15.60 -3.06 -12.01
N ARG A 270 -14.74 -3.97 -11.54
CA ARG A 270 -14.31 -5.12 -12.33
C ARG A 270 -15.50 -5.95 -12.80
N ILE A 271 -16.46 -6.23 -11.91
CA ILE A 271 -17.65 -7.02 -12.25
C ILE A 271 -18.45 -6.34 -13.37
N GLN A 272 -18.65 -5.02 -13.30
CA GLN A 272 -19.39 -4.28 -14.33
C GLN A 272 -18.62 -4.22 -15.65
N LEU A 273 -17.31 -3.96 -15.61
CA LEU A 273 -16.46 -3.98 -16.79
C LEU A 273 -16.45 -5.36 -17.46
N ASN A 274 -16.34 -6.43 -16.68
CA ASN A 274 -16.35 -7.79 -17.21
C ASN A 274 -17.66 -8.07 -17.96
N LYS A 275 -18.82 -7.74 -17.38
CA LYS A 275 -20.13 -7.90 -18.03
C LYS A 275 -20.26 -7.11 -19.33
N LEU A 276 -19.60 -5.96 -19.45
CA LEU A 276 -19.66 -5.10 -20.63
C LEU A 276 -18.71 -5.55 -21.75
N LEU A 277 -17.59 -6.17 -21.37
CA LEU A 277 -16.51 -6.57 -22.27
C LEU A 277 -16.67 -7.99 -22.82
N THR A 278 -17.33 -8.89 -22.07
CA THR A 278 -17.76 -10.23 -22.54
C THR A 278 -19.05 -10.14 -23.34
#